data_AF-A0A7C5NNQ2-F1
#
_entry.id   AF-A0A7C5NNQ2-F1
#
_cell.length_a   1.000
_cell.length_b   1.000
_cell.length_c   1.000
_cell.angle_alpha   90.00
_cell.angle_beta   90.00
_cell.angle_gamma   90.00
#
_symmetry.space_group_name_H-M   'P 1'
#
loop_
_entity.id
_entity.type
_entity.pdbx_description
1 polymer ?
#
loop_
_entity_poly.entity_id
_entity_poly.type
_entity_poly.pdbx_seq_one_letter_code
_entity_poly.pdbx_strand_id
1 'polypeptide(L)' 'MHYPHRISKRKRVRKLGFRARMRTSSGRKIINAKRRKGRQVQVV' A
#
# COMPACT_ATOMS: atom_id res chain seq x y z
N MET A 1 17.32 -19.74 -0.63
CA MET A 1 16.19 -19.10 0.08
C MET A 1 15.29 -20.19 0.65
N HIS A 2 15.16 -20.29 1.97
CA HIS A 2 14.54 -21.45 2.64
C HIS A 2 12.99 -21.51 2.52
N TYR A 3 12.31 -20.43 2.10
CA TYR A 3 10.89 -20.50 1.71
C TYR A 3 10.62 -19.61 0.48
N PRO A 4 10.03 -20.16 -0.61
CA PRO A 4 9.63 -19.34 -1.73
C PRO A 4 8.48 -18.41 -1.33
N HIS A 5 8.71 -17.11 -1.41
CA HIS A 5 7.64 -16.12 -1.23
C HIS A 5 6.63 -16.26 -2.38
N ARG A 6 5.46 -16.85 -2.09
CA ARG A 6 4.37 -16.92 -3.06
C ARG A 6 3.85 -15.51 -3.37
N ILE A 7 4.07 -15.03 -4.59
CA ILE A 7 3.60 -13.72 -5.04
C ILE A 7 2.14 -13.83 -5.47
N SER A 8 1.23 -13.24 -4.69
CA SER A 8 -0.17 -13.09 -5.08
C SER A 8 -0.48 -11.61 -5.33
N LYS A 9 -0.66 -11.25 -6.61
CA LYS A 9 -1.05 -9.90 -7.04
C LYS A 9 -2.37 -9.46 -6.39
N ARG A 10 -3.35 -10.38 -6.31
CA ARG A 10 -4.65 -10.15 -5.66
C ARG A 10 -4.50 -9.83 -4.17
N LYS A 11 -3.72 -10.62 -3.41
CA LYS A 11 -3.48 -10.35 -1.98
C LYS A 11 -2.74 -9.05 -1.77
N ARG A 12 -1.80 -8.71 -2.66
CA ARG A 12 -1.04 -7.46 -2.62
C ARG A 12 -1.95 -6.24 -2.75
N VAL A 13 -2.82 -6.20 -3.76
CA VAL A 13 -3.75 -5.07 -3.98
C VAL A 13 -4.75 -4.96 -2.84
N ARG A 14 -5.30 -6.08 -2.33
CA ARG A 14 -6.22 -6.05 -1.18
C ARG A 14 -5.59 -5.49 0.09
N LYS A 15 -4.32 -5.83 0.35
CA LYS A 15 -3.63 -5.41 1.58
C LYS A 15 -3.03 -4.01 1.49
N LEU A 16 -2.47 -3.65 0.33
CA LEU A 16 -1.63 -2.47 0.18
C LEU A 16 -2.18 -1.44 -0.81
N GLY A 17 -3.22 -1.77 -1.57
CA GLY A 17 -3.78 -0.92 -2.62
C GLY A 17 -4.34 0.42 -2.13
N PHE A 18 -4.52 1.37 -3.05
CA PHE A 18 -5.01 2.72 -2.75
C PHE A 18 -6.33 2.71 -1.97
N ARG A 19 -7.33 1.94 -2.44
CA ARG A 19 -8.64 1.79 -1.77
C ARG A 19 -8.49 1.26 -0.34
N ALA A 20 -7.56 0.32 -0.11
CA ALA A 20 -7.30 -0.22 1.22
C ALA A 20 -6.73 0.86 2.17
N ARG A 21 -5.86 1.75 1.67
CA ARG A 21 -5.36 2.89 2.47
C ARG A 21 -6.43 3.94 2.72
N MET A 22 -7.28 4.21 1.75
CA MET A 22 -8.32 5.24 1.91
C MET A 22 -9.42 4.82 2.90
N ARG A 23 -9.60 3.52 3.14
CA ARG A 23 -10.59 2.99 4.09
C ARG A 23 -10.33 3.43 5.54
N THR A 24 -9.08 3.47 5.99
CA THR A 24 -8.74 3.75 7.40
C THR A 24 -8.15 5.15 7.60
N SER A 25 -8.32 5.70 8.80
CA SER A 25 -7.72 6.99 9.17
C SER A 25 -6.19 6.95 9.09
N SER A 26 -5.57 5.88 9.59
CA SER A 26 -4.12 5.66 9.53
C SER A 26 -3.62 5.51 8.08
N GLY A 27 -4.37 4.82 7.22
CA GLY A 27 -4.04 4.68 5.81
C GLY A 27 -4.05 6.03 5.07
N ARG A 28 -5.05 6.88 5.35
CA ARG A 28 -5.10 8.26 4.83
C ARG A 28 -3.89 9.10 5.30
N LYS A 29 -3.48 8.97 6.58
CA LYS A 29 -2.26 9.63 7.10
C LYS A 29 -1.01 9.24 6.32
N ILE A 30 -0.85 7.96 5.97
CA ILE A 30 0.30 7.47 5.18
C ILE A 30 0.32 8.09 3.79
N ILE A 31 -0.83 8.17 3.13
CA ILE A 31 -0.95 8.78 1.79
C ILE A 31 -0.62 10.26 1.86
N ASN A 32 -1.14 10.98 2.86
CA ASN A 32 -0.86 12.39 3.04
C ASN A 32 0.62 12.65 3.37
N ALA A 33 1.28 11.75 4.13
CA ALA A 33 2.73 11.84 4.36
C ALA A 33 3.54 11.67 3.07
N LYS A 34 3.16 10.73 2.20
CA LYS A 34 3.79 10.57 0.88
C LYS A 34 3.62 11.82 0.01
N ARG A 35 2.40 12.37 -0.03
CA ARG A 35 2.08 13.62 -0.76
C ARG A 35 2.91 14.80 -0.27
N ARG A 36 2.99 15.00 1.06
CA ARG A 36 3.81 16.07 1.66
C ARG A 36 5.29 15.95 1.30
N LYS A 37 5.80 14.73 1.16
CA LYS A 37 7.18 14.47 0.73
C LYS A 37 7.38 14.57 -0.79
N GLY A 38 6.33 14.86 -1.58
CA GLY A 38 6.39 14.85 -3.04
C GLY A 38 6.59 13.44 -3.63
N ARG A 39 6.34 12.37 -2.85
CA ARG A 39 6.47 10.99 -3.34
C ARG A 39 5.23 10.61 -4.11
N GLN A 40 5.44 9.86 -5.20
CA GLN A 40 4.33 9.23 -5.91
C GLN A 40 3.49 8.41 -4.92
N VAL A 41 2.18 8.60 -5.00
CA VAL A 41 1.19 7.87 -4.20
C VAL A 41 0.98 6.48 -4.81
N GLN A 42 2.07 5.83 -5.19
CA GLN A 42 2.02 4.46 -5.64
C GLN A 42 1.76 3.59 -4.42
N VAL A 43 0.57 3.01 -4.40
CA VAL A 43 0.15 2.05 -3.38
C VAL A 43 -0.16 0.76 -4.11
N VAL A 44 0.96 0.05 -4.37
CA VAL A 44 1.09 -1.04 -5.35
C VAL A 44 0.86 -0.59 -6.77
#